data_AF-A0A2U3EZR2-F1
#
_entry.id   AF-A0A2U3EZR2-F1
#
_cell.length_a   1.000
_cell.length_b   1.000
_cell.length_c   1.000
_cell.angle_alpha   90.00
_cell.angle_beta   90.00
_cell.angle_gamma   90.00
#
_symmetry.space_group_name_H-M   'P 1'
#
loop_
_entity.id
_entity.type
_entity.pdbx_description
1 polymer ?
#
loop_
_entity_poly.entity_id
_entity_poly.type
_entity_poly.pdbx_seq_one_letter_code
_entity_poly.pdbx_strand_id
1 'polypeptide(L)'
;MKGLWTGLTAAAVFMATGCNASEPPTQVVYRFDDHRYLELKGWDCEGELWYTDTQRGIHTEPVSQFYRIFTKKYVHPSELYIALPTWDVSGFLVSKDYGQTWHDALFSPGENDLNGMNAPQQEDVLSFTVVNDQGFLQTKHRLYMSSKPFDD
;
A
#
# COMPACT_ATOMS: atom_id res chain seq x y z
N MET A 1 34.35 -71.48 9.74
CA MET A 1 33.66 -71.50 8.44
C MET A 1 32.90 -70.18 8.31
N LYS A 2 33.40 -69.23 7.49
CA LYS A 2 32.77 -68.74 6.23
C LYS A 2 31.33 -68.23 6.44
N GLY A 3 30.90 -67.01 6.13
CA GLY A 3 31.47 -65.85 5.43
C GLY A 3 30.73 -64.58 5.87
N LEU A 4 31.34 -63.40 5.79
CA LEU A 4 31.31 -62.51 4.61
C LEU A 4 29.89 -62.05 4.22
N TRP A 5 29.37 -61.00 4.84
CA TRP A 5 28.36 -60.13 4.21
C TRP A 5 28.81 -58.67 4.36
N THR A 6 29.27 -58.20 3.21
CA THR A 6 29.70 -56.86 2.80
C THR A 6 28.73 -55.75 3.19
N GLY A 7 29.32 -54.60 3.49
CA GLY A 7 28.62 -53.38 3.86
C GLY A 7 27.80 -52.77 2.73
N LEU A 8 26.81 -51.98 3.15
CA LEU A 8 26.11 -51.00 2.33
C LEU A 8 25.58 -49.91 3.27
N THR A 9 26.49 -49.07 3.75
CA THR A 9 26.12 -47.79 4.36
C THR A 9 25.82 -46.81 3.23
N ALA A 10 24.57 -46.75 2.80
CA ALA A 10 24.09 -45.70 1.92
C ALA A 10 24.12 -44.37 2.69
N ALA A 11 25.12 -43.53 2.42
CA ALA A 11 25.16 -42.17 2.92
C ALA A 11 24.09 -41.35 2.16
N ALA A 12 22.95 -41.12 2.80
CA ALA A 12 21.94 -40.19 2.31
C ALA A 12 22.46 -38.75 2.47
N VAL A 13 23.07 -38.21 1.42
CA VAL A 13 23.42 -36.79 1.35
C VAL A 13 22.14 -36.03 1.01
N PHE A 14 21.43 -35.55 2.05
CA PHE A 14 20.41 -34.53 1.89
C PHE A 14 21.10 -33.23 1.46
N MET A 15 21.06 -32.91 0.16
CA MET A 15 21.34 -31.55 -0.29
C MET A 15 20.17 -30.67 0.16
N ALA A 16 20.27 -30.14 1.37
CA ALA A 16 19.49 -28.98 1.77
C ALA A 16 19.96 -27.80 0.91
N THR A 17 19.33 -27.61 -0.24
CA THR A 17 19.40 -26.33 -0.93
C THR A 17 18.67 -25.34 -0.04
N GLY A 18 19.43 -24.62 0.79
CA GLY A 18 18.87 -23.52 1.56
C GLY A 18 18.33 -22.50 0.57
N CYS A 19 17.01 -22.38 0.46
CA CYS A 19 16.39 -21.19 -0.11
C CYS A 19 16.83 -20.02 0.76
N ASN A 20 17.87 -19.31 0.35
CA ASN A 20 18.19 -17.99 0.88
C ASN A 20 17.13 -17.04 0.32
N ALA A 21 15.94 -17.04 0.91
CA ALA A 21 14.94 -16.02 0.64
C ALA A 21 15.55 -14.69 1.11
N SER A 22 15.88 -13.80 0.16
CA SER A 22 16.31 -12.45 0.50
C SER A 22 15.15 -11.70 1.14
N GLU A 23 15.41 -10.96 2.21
CA GLU A 23 14.41 -10.05 2.75
C GLU A 23 13.97 -9.03 1.68
N PRO A 24 12.68 -8.67 1.62
CA PRO A 24 12.23 -7.65 0.69
C PRO A 24 12.91 -6.30 1.00
N PRO A 25 13.31 -5.54 -0.04
CA PRO A 25 13.93 -4.24 0.14
C PRO A 25 12.90 -3.21 0.64
N THR A 26 13.35 -2.23 1.42
CA THR A 26 12.56 -1.06 1.82
C THR A 26 12.97 0.16 1.02
N GLN A 27 12.00 0.89 0.47
CA GLN A 27 12.23 2.09 -0.34
C GLN A 27 11.21 3.18 -0.03
N VAL A 28 11.62 4.45 -0.05
CA VAL A 28 10.69 5.58 0.01
C VAL A 28 9.99 5.73 -1.33
N VAL A 29 8.68 5.52 -1.37
CA VAL A 29 7.87 5.55 -2.60
C VAL A 29 7.12 6.86 -2.80
N TYR A 30 6.91 7.63 -1.73
CA TYR A 30 6.28 8.95 -1.81
C TYR A 30 6.74 9.82 -0.65
N ARG A 31 6.99 11.11 -0.91
CA ARG A 31 7.30 12.12 0.11
C ARG A 31 6.22 13.18 0.09
N PHE A 32 5.57 13.40 1.23
CA PHE A 32 4.61 14.50 1.39
C PHE A 32 5.38 15.81 1.54
N ASP A 33 6.46 15.77 2.31
CA ASP A 33 7.39 16.87 2.59
C ASP A 33 8.74 16.31 3.08
N ASP A 34 9.52 17.10 3.81
CA ASP A 34 10.85 16.75 4.33
C ASP A 34 10.81 15.76 5.49
N HIS A 35 9.71 15.70 6.26
CA HIS A 35 9.62 14.87 7.46
C HIS A 35 8.57 13.75 7.38
N ARG A 36 7.65 13.79 6.40
CA ARG A 36 6.60 12.79 6.17
C ARG A 36 6.77 12.04 4.87
N TYR A 37 6.77 10.71 4.92
CA TYR A 37 6.94 9.87 3.75
C TYR A 37 6.35 8.46 3.90
N LEU A 38 6.16 7.80 2.75
CA LEU A 38 5.74 6.41 2.64
C LEU A 38 6.92 5.53 2.29
N GLU A 39 7.06 4.42 3.00
CA GLU A 39 8.05 3.37 2.73
C GLU A 39 7.32 2.12 2.27
N LEU A 40 7.78 1.55 1.16
CA LEU A 40 7.31 0.26 0.67
C LEU A 40 8.39 -0.77 0.95
N LYS A 41 8.05 -1.82 1.67
CA LYS A 41 8.86 -3.01 1.84
C LYS A 41 8.30 -4.13 0.96
N GLY A 42 8.95 -4.41 -0.16
CA GLY A 42 8.35 -5.28 -1.18
C GLY A 42 9.08 -5.34 -2.52
N TRP A 43 8.44 -5.95 -3.50
CA TRP A 43 8.95 -6.15 -4.85
C TRP A 43 7.93 -5.67 -5.88
N ASP A 44 8.37 -5.29 -7.08
CA ASP A 44 7.48 -4.94 -8.20
C ASP A 44 6.38 -3.92 -7.85
N CYS A 45 6.73 -2.93 -7.00
CA CYS A 45 5.83 -1.88 -6.52
C CYS A 45 4.64 -2.40 -5.66
N GLU A 46 4.80 -3.59 -5.07
CA GLU A 46 3.83 -4.24 -4.21
C GLU A 46 4.48 -4.75 -2.90
N GLY A 47 3.81 -4.59 -1.77
CA GLY A 47 4.31 -5.12 -0.50
C GLY A 47 3.64 -4.54 0.74
N GLU A 48 4.41 -4.48 1.81
CA GLU A 48 4.05 -3.85 3.08
C GLU A 48 4.28 -2.33 2.97
N LEU A 49 3.32 -1.55 3.45
CA LEU A 49 3.37 -0.09 3.43
C LEU A 49 3.60 0.42 4.85
N TRP A 50 4.48 1.41 4.98
CA TRP A 50 4.71 2.16 6.21
C TRP A 50 4.54 3.65 5.96
N TYR A 51 4.04 4.34 6.98
CA TYR A 51 4.02 5.79 7.07
C TYR A 51 4.94 6.25 8.19
N THR A 52 5.74 7.27 7.88
CA THR A 52 6.70 7.86 8.82
C THR A 52 6.51 9.37 8.89
N ASP A 53 6.37 9.92 10.09
CA ASP A 53 6.52 11.35 10.41
C ASP A 53 7.60 11.50 11.48
N THR A 54 8.77 11.99 11.05
CA THR A 54 9.93 12.12 11.94
C THR A 54 9.81 13.26 12.95
N GLN A 55 9.03 14.30 12.67
CA GLN A 55 8.82 15.40 13.62
C GLN A 55 7.84 15.01 14.73
N ARG A 56 6.82 14.20 14.39
CA ARG A 56 5.84 13.71 15.35
C ARG A 56 6.23 12.39 16.03
N GLY A 57 7.30 11.74 15.56
CA GLY A 57 7.73 10.44 16.06
C GLY A 57 6.75 9.31 15.71
N ILE A 58 6.05 9.43 14.58
CA ILE A 58 5.06 8.45 14.11
C ILE A 58 5.76 7.50 13.13
N HIS A 59 5.62 6.21 13.37
CA HIS A 59 6.00 5.16 12.44
C HIS A 59 4.97 4.03 12.54
N THR A 60 4.10 3.92 11.55
CA THR A 60 2.95 3.00 11.56
C THR A 60 2.87 2.23 10.26
N GLU A 61 2.30 1.03 10.31
CA GLU A 61 2.08 0.14 9.17
C GLU A 61 0.59 0.22 8.74
N PRO A 62 0.22 1.00 7.70
CA PRO A 62 -1.17 1.04 7.26
C PRO A 62 -1.59 -0.26 6.56
N VAL A 63 -0.63 -0.97 5.94
CA VAL A 63 -0.87 -2.23 5.22
C VAL A 63 0.27 -3.20 5.44
N SER A 64 -0.04 -4.39 5.92
CA SER A 64 0.99 -5.41 6.22
C SER A 64 1.46 -6.22 5.02
N GLN A 65 0.74 -6.20 3.90
CA GLN A 65 1.09 -6.93 2.68
C GLN A 65 0.23 -6.52 1.48
N PHE A 66 0.73 -6.77 0.26
CA PHE A 66 0.02 -6.59 -1.01
C PHE A 66 -0.47 -5.16 -1.31
N TYR A 67 0.03 -4.13 -0.62
CA TYR A 67 -0.20 -2.76 -1.02
C TYR A 67 0.49 -2.48 -2.35
N ARG A 68 -0.29 -2.07 -3.35
CA ARG A 68 0.22 -1.65 -4.66
C ARG A 68 0.21 -0.14 -4.75
N ILE A 69 1.35 0.45 -5.05
CA ILE A 69 1.50 1.92 -5.05
C ILE A 69 0.61 2.57 -6.11
N PHE A 70 0.08 3.74 -5.77
CA PHE A 70 -0.61 4.60 -6.73
C PHE A 70 0.40 5.33 -7.62
N THR A 71 0.21 5.25 -8.94
CA THR A 71 1.19 5.73 -9.93
C THR A 71 0.73 6.94 -10.74
N LYS A 72 -0.43 7.52 -10.43
CA LYS A 72 -0.89 8.78 -11.05
C LYS A 72 -0.46 9.97 -10.21
N LYS A 73 -0.76 11.18 -10.69
CA LYS A 73 -0.43 12.41 -9.96
C LYS A 73 -1.09 12.39 -8.58
N TYR A 74 -0.29 12.48 -7.53
CA TYR A 74 -0.73 12.49 -6.14
C TYR A 74 -0.26 13.78 -5.49
N VAL A 75 -1.19 14.56 -4.94
CA VAL A 75 -0.92 15.85 -4.30
C VAL A 75 -1.54 15.81 -2.92
N HIS A 76 -0.73 15.97 -1.88
CA HIS A 76 -1.20 15.80 -0.51
C HIS A 76 -0.54 16.79 0.46
N PRO A 77 -1.03 18.05 0.51
CA PRO A 77 -0.58 19.04 1.49
C PRO A 77 -1.17 18.88 2.89
N SER A 78 -2.21 18.06 3.09
CA SER A 78 -2.92 17.99 4.39
C SER A 78 -2.07 17.26 5.44
N GLU A 79 -2.10 17.71 6.70
CA GLU A 79 -1.32 17.11 7.80
C GLU A 79 -2.15 16.22 8.72
N LEU A 80 -3.29 16.73 9.18
CA LEU A 80 -4.17 16.02 10.11
C LEU A 80 -4.83 14.82 9.43
N TYR A 81 -5.35 15.03 8.22
CA TYR A 81 -6.00 14.00 7.43
C TYR A 81 -5.08 13.49 6.34
N ILE A 82 -4.77 12.19 6.41
CA ILE A 82 -3.95 11.50 5.42
C ILE A 82 -4.83 10.52 4.67
N ALA A 83 -4.74 10.48 3.35
CA ALA A 83 -5.49 9.54 2.53
C ALA A 83 -4.57 8.93 1.48
N LEU A 84 -4.44 7.62 1.52
CA LEU A 84 -3.53 6.83 0.71
C LEU A 84 -4.36 6.03 -0.32
N PRO A 85 -4.28 6.38 -1.61
CA PRO A 85 -4.90 5.59 -2.66
C PRO A 85 -4.16 4.28 -2.88
N THR A 86 -4.91 3.26 -3.26
CA THR A 86 -4.37 2.02 -3.83
C THR A 86 -4.26 2.13 -5.36
N TRP A 87 -3.45 1.27 -5.97
CA TRP A 87 -3.28 1.19 -7.42
C TRP A 87 -4.62 1.08 -8.18
N ASP A 88 -5.54 0.24 -7.71
CA ASP A 88 -6.82 -0.07 -8.35
C ASP A 88 -7.94 0.95 -8.08
N VAL A 89 -7.68 1.95 -7.25
CA VAL A 89 -8.64 2.99 -6.84
C VAL A 89 -10.00 2.45 -6.39
N SER A 90 -10.02 1.28 -5.76
CA SER A 90 -11.24 0.69 -5.16
C SER A 90 -11.60 1.33 -3.81
N GLY A 91 -10.63 1.94 -3.15
CA GLY A 91 -10.80 2.67 -1.90
C GLY A 91 -9.53 3.43 -1.51
N PHE A 92 -9.49 3.87 -0.26
CA PHE A 92 -8.34 4.54 0.35
C PHE A 92 -8.13 4.05 1.77
N LEU A 93 -6.88 4.11 2.22
CA LEU A 93 -6.59 4.12 3.65
C LEU A 93 -6.50 5.54 4.15
N VAL A 94 -7.19 5.81 5.25
CA VAL A 94 -7.33 7.14 5.79
C VAL A 94 -6.87 7.17 7.25
N SER A 95 -6.09 8.19 7.59
CA SER A 95 -5.84 8.60 8.96
C SER A 95 -6.46 9.97 9.19
N LYS A 96 -7.06 10.15 10.36
CA LYS A 96 -7.64 11.43 10.82
C LYS A 96 -6.86 12.05 11.99
N ASP A 97 -5.69 11.49 12.30
CA ASP A 97 -4.91 11.76 13.50
C ASP A 97 -3.40 11.81 13.22
N TYR A 98 -3.01 12.43 12.10
CA TYR A 98 -1.62 12.62 11.64
C TYR A 98 -0.88 11.33 11.26
N GLY A 99 -1.59 10.23 11.03
CA GLY A 99 -1.03 8.93 10.68
C GLY A 99 -0.86 7.98 11.87
N GLN A 100 -1.47 8.25 13.03
CA GLN A 100 -1.39 7.36 14.19
C GLN A 100 -2.30 6.13 14.05
N THR A 101 -3.49 6.31 13.47
CA THR A 101 -4.45 5.23 13.20
C THR A 101 -4.94 5.27 11.76
N TRP A 102 -5.31 4.10 11.23
CA TRP A 102 -5.67 3.90 9.83
C TRP A 102 -7.01 3.17 9.71
N HIS A 103 -7.83 3.64 8.76
CA HIS A 103 -9.15 3.09 8.47
C HIS A 103 -9.40 3.03 6.97
N ASP A 104 -10.12 2.02 6.53
CA ASP A 104 -10.62 1.97 5.15
C ASP A 104 -11.68 3.06 4.93
N ALA A 105 -11.54 3.76 3.82
CA ALA A 105 -12.54 4.71 3.33
C ALA A 105 -12.88 4.38 1.88
N LEU A 106 -14.17 4.50 1.57
CA LEU A 106 -14.69 4.34 0.23
C LEU A 106 -14.96 5.71 -0.39
N PHE A 107 -14.98 5.72 -1.72
CA PHE A 107 -15.55 6.82 -2.47
C PHE A 107 -17.03 6.94 -2.17
N SER A 108 -17.52 8.18 -2.04
CA SER A 108 -18.97 8.39 -1.90
C SER A 108 -19.68 7.78 -3.12
N PRO A 109 -20.70 6.93 -2.94
CA PRO A 109 -21.48 6.39 -4.05
C PRO A 109 -22.26 7.54 -4.69
N GLY A 110 -21.69 8.11 -5.74
CA GLY A 110 -22.39 9.01 -6.65
C GLY A 110 -23.26 8.23 -7.64
N GLU A 111 -23.67 8.89 -8.72
CA GLU A 111 -24.25 8.17 -9.86
C GLU A 111 -23.24 7.14 -10.41
N ASN A 112 -23.75 6.01 -10.91
CA ASN A 112 -22.93 4.96 -11.53
C ASN A 112 -21.92 5.55 -12.53
N ASP A 113 -20.75 4.92 -12.64
CA ASP A 113 -19.78 5.21 -13.68
C ASP A 113 -20.37 4.93 -15.07
N LEU A 114 -19.72 5.40 -16.14
CA LEU A 114 -20.19 5.26 -17.52
C LEU A 114 -20.45 3.79 -17.92
N ASN A 115 -19.77 2.86 -17.24
CA ASN A 115 -19.93 1.41 -17.40
C ASN A 115 -20.98 0.79 -16.46
N GLY A 116 -21.71 1.59 -15.67
CA GLY A 116 -22.71 1.12 -14.72
C GLY A 116 -22.18 0.70 -13.34
N MET A 117 -20.88 0.83 -13.06
CA MET A 117 -20.29 0.44 -11.77
C MET A 117 -20.21 1.61 -10.78
N ASN A 118 -20.26 1.34 -9.48
CA ASN A 118 -20.15 2.37 -8.43
C ASN A 118 -18.69 2.76 -8.09
N ALA A 119 -17.72 2.40 -8.94
CA ALA A 119 -16.30 2.60 -8.68
C ALA A 119 -15.56 3.18 -9.89
N PRO A 120 -14.57 4.08 -9.68
CA PRO A 120 -13.76 4.62 -10.74
C PRO A 120 -12.99 3.52 -11.48
N GLN A 121 -12.82 3.69 -12.79
CA GLN A 121 -11.91 2.86 -13.57
C GLN A 121 -10.48 3.38 -13.47
N GLN A 122 -9.55 2.48 -13.17
CA GLN A 122 -8.14 2.82 -12.96
C GLN A 122 -7.52 3.54 -14.17
N GLU A 123 -7.84 3.07 -15.37
CA GLU A 123 -7.37 3.60 -16.66
C GLU A 123 -7.81 5.05 -16.93
N ASP A 124 -8.85 5.52 -16.23
CA ASP A 124 -9.39 6.87 -16.36
C ASP A 124 -8.89 7.83 -15.29
N VAL A 125 -8.16 7.35 -14.29
CA VAL A 125 -7.64 8.18 -13.21
C VAL A 125 -6.55 9.12 -13.73
N LEU A 126 -6.72 10.41 -13.44
CA LEU A 126 -5.77 11.47 -13.75
C LEU A 126 -4.94 11.86 -12.53
N SER A 127 -5.60 12.05 -11.38
CA SER A 127 -4.92 12.45 -10.14
C SER A 127 -5.74 12.16 -8.90
N PHE A 128 -5.05 12.05 -7.76
CA PHE A 128 -5.64 12.11 -6.44
C PHE A 128 -5.08 13.32 -5.68
N THR A 129 -5.94 14.20 -5.17
CA THR A 129 -5.56 15.39 -4.43
C THR A 129 -6.21 15.38 -3.05
N VAL A 130 -5.44 15.64 -1.99
CA VAL A 130 -5.95 15.71 -0.62
C VAL A 130 -5.71 17.10 -0.05
N VAL A 131 -6.77 17.90 0.04
CA VAL A 131 -6.70 19.30 0.46
C VAL A 131 -7.89 19.61 1.35
N ASN A 132 -7.71 20.50 2.33
CA ASN A 132 -8.73 20.81 3.33
C ASN A 132 -9.27 19.54 4.01
N ASP A 133 -8.35 18.61 4.29
CA ASP A 133 -8.64 17.32 4.90
C ASP A 133 -9.66 16.44 4.13
N GLN A 134 -9.82 16.63 2.81
CA GLN A 134 -10.69 15.80 1.98
C GLN A 134 -9.95 15.29 0.74
N GLY A 135 -10.20 14.03 0.36
CA GLY A 135 -9.63 13.40 -0.82
C GLY A 135 -10.51 13.61 -2.06
N PHE A 136 -9.87 13.94 -3.19
CA PHE A 136 -10.50 14.20 -4.48
C PHE A 136 -9.80 13.38 -5.56
N LEU A 137 -10.50 12.42 -6.16
CA LEU A 137 -10.01 11.63 -7.29
C LEU A 137 -10.59 12.17 -8.58
N GLN A 138 -9.73 12.78 -9.40
CA GLN A 138 -10.09 13.25 -10.72
C GLN A 138 -9.89 12.13 -11.74
N THR A 139 -10.93 11.83 -12.50
CA THR A 139 -10.88 10.96 -13.68
C THR A 139 -11.08 11.77 -14.96
N LYS A 140 -10.99 11.13 -16.12
CA LYS A 140 -11.31 11.75 -17.42
C LYS A 140 -12.76 12.24 -17.52
N HIS A 141 -13.66 11.69 -16.70
CA HIS A 141 -15.11 11.86 -16.87
C HIS A 141 -15.78 12.53 -15.68
N ARG A 142 -15.21 12.42 -14.48
CA ARG A 142 -15.86 12.88 -13.24
C ARG A 142 -14.86 13.11 -12.11
N LEU A 143 -15.36 13.70 -11.03
CA LEU A 143 -14.66 13.91 -9.79
C LEU A 143 -15.31 13.07 -8.70
N TYR A 144 -14.54 12.21 -8.05
CA TYR A 144 -14.97 11.51 -6.84
C TYR A 144 -14.41 12.19 -5.60
N MET A 145 -15.15 12.10 -4.51
CA MET A 145 -14.77 12.66 -3.22
C MET A 145 -14.76 11.56 -2.17
N SER A 146 -13.78 11.59 -1.26
CA SER A 146 -13.85 10.83 -0.02
C SER A 146 -15.00 11.36 0.85
N SER A 147 -15.44 10.56 1.82
CA SER A 147 -16.23 11.08 2.92
C SER A 147 -15.53 12.27 3.57
N LYS A 148 -16.32 13.20 4.11
CA LYS A 148 -15.76 14.29 4.90
C LYS A 148 -14.97 13.71 6.08
N PRO A 149 -13.83 14.32 6.41
CA PRO A 149 -12.94 13.81 7.45
C PRO A 149 -13.54 13.84 8.85
N PHE A 150 -14.40 14.81 9.15
CA PHE A 150 -14.96 15.01 10.48
C PHE A 150 -16.48 15.08 10.36
N ASP A 151 -17.19 14.53 11.34
CA ASP A 151 -18.64 14.69 11.44
C ASP A 151 -18.93 16.20 11.53
N ASP A 152 -19.81 16.70 10.66
CA ASP A 152 -20.34 18.07 10.75
C ASP A 152 -21.32 18.19 11.93
#